data_AF-A0A932T6Q8-F1
#
_entry.id   AF-A0A932T6Q8-F1
#
_cell.length_a   1.000
_cell.length_b   1.000
_cell.length_c   1.000
_cell.angle_alpha   90.00
_cell.angle_beta   90.00
_cell.angle_gamma   90.00
#
_symmetry.space_group_name_H-M   'P 1'
#
loop_
_entity.id
_entity.type
_entity.pdbx_description
1 polymer ?
#
loop_
_entity_poly.entity_id
_entity_poly.type
_entity_poly.pdbx_seq_one_letter_code
_entity_poly.pdbx_strand_id
1 'polypeptide(L)'
;YAIVLHLRLIPKLNRPYVLAVASTLAFSTILMTYFGVNFYLSGMHSYATGDPVPIPLWVYYVTATVFLVIALAFRKRDLSVIKM
;
A
#
# COMPACT_ATOMS: atom_id res chain seq x y z
N TYR A 1 8.80 2.00 -2.96
CA TYR A 1 7.88 2.72 -3.88
C TYR A 1 8.39 2.79 -5.33
N ALA A 2 9.69 3.00 -5.60
CA ALA A 2 10.23 3.12 -6.96
C ALA A 2 9.93 1.94 -7.91
N ILE A 3 9.77 0.72 -7.39
CA ILE A 3 9.34 -0.46 -8.15
C ILE A 3 8.09 -0.20 -8.99
N VAL A 4 7.12 0.57 -8.48
CA VAL A 4 5.87 0.86 -9.20
C VAL A 4 6.14 1.53 -10.55
N LEU A 5 7.12 2.43 -10.61
CA LEU A 5 7.53 3.08 -11.86
C LEU A 5 8.17 2.09 -12.82
N HIS A 6 8.97 1.15 -12.30
CA HIS A 6 9.64 0.14 -13.11
C HIS A 6 8.66 -0.89 -13.70
N LEU A 7 7.52 -1.15 -13.03
CA LEU A 7 6.47 -2.03 -13.57
C LEU A 7 5.88 -1.52 -14.90
N ARG A 8 5.93 -0.20 -15.15
CA ARG A 8 5.48 0.40 -16.41
C ARG A 8 6.38 0.00 -17.60
N LEU A 9 7.64 -0.31 -17.34
CA LEU A 9 8.61 -0.70 -18.38
C LEU A 9 8.45 -2.15 -18.82
N ILE A 10 7.71 -2.97 -18.07
CA ILE A 10 7.47 -4.39 -18.37
C ILE A 10 6.12 -4.52 -19.08
N PRO A 11 6.07 -4.87 -20.38
CA PRO A 11 4.81 -4.87 -21.16
C PRO A 11 3.71 -5.78 -20.58
N LYS A 12 4.09 -6.87 -19.91
CA LYS A 12 3.14 -7.79 -19.26
C LYS A 12 2.52 -7.21 -17.97
N LEU A 13 3.20 -6.27 -17.32
CA LEU A 13 2.81 -5.68 -16.03
C LEU A 13 2.33 -4.23 -16.16
N ASN A 14 2.52 -3.61 -17.32
CA ASN A 14 2.00 -2.28 -17.65
C ASN A 14 0.48 -2.31 -17.91
N ARG A 15 -0.31 -2.71 -16.91
CA ARG A 15 -1.77 -2.68 -16.94
C ARG A 15 -2.28 -1.70 -15.89
N PRO A 16 -3.36 -0.93 -16.17
CA PRO A 16 -3.91 0.02 -15.19
C PRO A 16 -4.19 -0.61 -13.83
N TYR A 17 -4.74 -1.83 -13.82
CA TYR A 17 -4.99 -2.59 -12.60
C TYR A 17 -3.71 -2.87 -11.80
N VAL A 18 -2.65 -3.37 -12.45
CA VAL A 18 -1.38 -3.72 -11.77
C VAL A 18 -0.71 -2.47 -11.21
N LEU A 19 -0.71 -1.37 -11.96
CA LEU A 19 -0.13 -0.10 -11.53
C LEU A 19 -0.91 0.50 -10.36
N ALA A 20 -2.25 0.45 -10.38
CA ALA A 20 -3.09 0.93 -9.29
C ALA A 20 -2.87 0.11 -8.01
N VAL A 21 -2.90 -1.22 -8.10
CA VAL A 21 -2.66 -2.11 -6.96
C VAL A 21 -1.25 -1.89 -6.39
N ALA A 22 -0.23 -1.86 -7.26
CA ALA A 22 1.14 -1.65 -6.82
C ALA A 22 1.35 -0.28 -6.18
N SER A 23 0.70 0.77 -6.69
CA SER A 23 0.73 2.12 -6.11
C SER A 23 0.10 2.15 -4.72
N THR A 24 -1.08 1.55 -4.56
CA THR A 24 -1.77 1.45 -3.26
C THR A 24 -0.92 0.69 -2.24
N LEU A 25 -0.38 -0.47 -2.61
CA LEU A 25 0.49 -1.24 -1.73
C LEU A 25 1.77 -0.48 -1.39
N ALA A 26 2.40 0.20 -2.36
CA ALA A 26 3.58 1.02 -2.11
C ALA A 26 3.29 2.15 -1.12
N PHE A 27 2.15 2.83 -1.25
CA PHE A 27 1.74 3.85 -0.29
C PHE A 27 1.49 3.26 1.10
N SER A 28 0.79 2.11 1.19
CA SER A 28 0.58 1.40 2.45
C SER A 28 1.89 1.00 3.13
N THR A 29 2.92 0.60 2.36
CA THR A 29 4.24 0.29 2.93
C THR A 29 4.91 1.52 3.54
N ILE A 30 4.81 2.69 2.89
CA ILE A 30 5.32 3.96 3.43
C ILE A 30 4.63 4.27 4.75
N LEU A 31 3.29 4.17 4.81
CA LEU A 31 2.53 4.39 6.04
C LEU A 31 2.94 3.42 7.14
N MET A 32 3.01 2.11 6.85
CA MET A 32 3.44 1.11 7.83
C MET A 32 4.84 1.41 8.34
N THR A 33 5.79 1.77 7.48
CA THR A 33 7.15 2.10 7.93
C THR A 33 7.19 3.37 8.75
N TYR A 34 6.44 4.42 8.36
CA TYR A 34 6.38 5.67 9.11
C TYR A 34 5.76 5.44 10.48
N PHE A 35 4.55 4.91 10.54
CA PHE A 35 3.88 4.67 11.82
C PHE A 35 4.60 3.62 12.66
N GLY A 36 5.08 2.56 12.02
CA GLY A 36 5.85 1.49 12.63
C GLY A 36 7.02 2.05 13.43
N VAL A 37 7.98 2.70 12.78
CA VAL A 37 9.20 3.16 13.48
C VAL A 37 8.96 4.35 14.41
N ASN A 38 7.95 5.19 14.13
CA ASN A 38 7.71 6.39 14.93
C ASN A 38 6.85 6.14 16.18
N PHE A 39 5.96 5.12 16.16
CA PHE A 39 4.94 4.93 17.20
C PHE A 39 4.81 3.50 17.75
N TYR A 40 5.20 2.45 17.01
CA TYR A 40 4.93 1.05 17.40
C TYR A 40 6.18 0.21 17.66
N LEU A 41 7.27 0.49 16.96
CA LEU A 41 8.59 -0.12 17.19
C LEU A 41 9.36 0.80 18.13
N SER A 42 9.87 0.25 19.22
CA SER A 42 10.70 0.99 20.19
C SER A 42 12.14 1.11 19.68
N GLY A 43 12.63 2.33 19.51
CA GLY A 43 14.04 2.64 19.22
C GLY A 43 14.43 4.02 19.78
N MET A 44 15.73 4.33 19.81
CA MET A 44 16.29 5.60 20.36
C MET A 44 15.79 6.90 19.68
N HIS A 45 14.93 6.78 18.65
CA HIS A 45 14.42 7.89 17.84
C HIS A 45 12.87 7.85 17.70
N SER A 46 12.17 6.97 18.41
CA SER A 46 10.70 6.92 18.35
C SER A 46 10.10 8.10 19.10
N TYR A 47 9.30 8.93 18.41
CA TYR A 47 8.68 10.12 19.01
C TYR A 47 7.62 9.78 20.07
N ALA A 48 7.00 8.59 19.97
CA ALA A 48 6.18 8.05 21.03
C ALA A 48 7.07 7.48 22.15
N THR A 49 7.54 8.34 23.05
CA THR A 49 8.22 7.90 24.28
C THR A 49 7.14 7.53 25.31
N GLY A 50 6.88 6.24 25.50
CA GLY A 50 5.85 5.71 26.41
C GLY A 50 5.34 4.34 25.96
N ASP A 51 4.25 3.87 26.55
CA ASP A 51 3.58 2.64 26.11
C ASP A 51 3.04 2.80 24.66
N PRO A 52 3.24 1.82 23.78
CA PRO A 52 2.75 1.89 22.42
C PRO A 52 1.22 2.04 22.42
N VAL A 53 0.73 3.09 21.77
CA VAL A 53 -0.71 3.30 21.58
C VAL A 53 -1.24 2.09 20.82
N PRO A 54 -2.30 1.41 21.30
CA PRO A 54 -2.85 0.26 20.58
C PRO A 54 -3.32 0.69 19.20
N ILE A 55 -3.07 -0.16 18.19
CA ILE A 55 -3.50 0.09 16.80
C ILE A 55 -5.03 0.24 16.81
N PRO A 56 -5.57 1.38 16.34
CA PRO A 56 -7.01 1.58 16.32
C PRO A 56 -7.74 0.52 15.48
N LEU A 57 -8.90 0.06 15.94
CA LEU A 57 -9.69 -0.98 15.25
C LEU A 57 -10.03 -0.63 13.80
N TRP A 58 -10.24 0.66 13.50
CA TRP A 58 -10.54 1.12 12.14
C TRP A 58 -9.41 0.81 11.14
N VAL A 59 -8.16 0.71 11.59
CA VAL A 59 -7.01 0.37 10.71
C VAL A 59 -7.17 -1.03 10.14
N TYR A 60 -7.63 -1.99 10.95
CA TYR A 60 -7.88 -3.36 10.51
C TYR A 60 -9.02 -3.41 9.50
N TYR A 61 -10.12 -2.70 9.76
CA TYR A 61 -11.26 -2.63 8.83
C TYR A 61 -10.85 -2.00 7.49
N VAL A 62 -10.14 -0.87 7.51
CA VAL A 62 -9.66 -0.21 6.29
C VAL A 62 -8.71 -1.12 5.51
N THR A 63 -7.77 -1.78 6.19
CA THR A 63 -6.84 -2.71 5.54
C THR A 63 -7.59 -3.86 4.88
N ALA A 64 -8.56 -4.47 5.59
CA ALA A 64 -9.41 -5.51 5.03
C ALA A 64 -10.23 -5.03 3.82
N THR A 65 -10.80 -3.83 3.89
CA THR A 65 -11.53 -3.21 2.77
C THR A 65 -10.61 -2.98 1.56
N VAL A 66 -9.37 -2.53 1.76
CA VAL A 66 -8.41 -2.35 0.66
C VAL A 66 -8.14 -3.69 -0.05
N PHE A 67 -7.86 -4.77 0.69
CA PHE A 67 -7.67 -6.10 0.09
C PHE A 67 -8.94 -6.62 -0.61
N LEU A 68 -10.12 -6.37 -0.03
CA LEU A 68 -11.39 -6.71 -0.64
C LEU A 68 -11.61 -5.96 -1.96
N VAL A 69 -11.33 -4.65 -2.00
CA VAL A 69 -11.42 -3.84 -3.21
C VAL A 69 -10.45 -4.34 -4.28
N ILE A 70 -9.21 -4.69 -3.91
CA ILE A 70 -8.24 -5.29 -4.84
C ILE A 70 -8.80 -6.60 -5.40
N ALA A 71 -9.33 -7.48 -4.55
CA ALA A 71 -9.91 -8.76 -4.98
C ALA A 71 -11.13 -8.59 -5.90
N LEU A 72 -12.02 -7.64 -5.59
CA LEU A 72 -13.16 -7.33 -6.45
C LEU A 72 -12.74 -6.70 -7.78
N ALA A 73 -11.76 -5.81 -7.75
CA ALA A 73 -11.23 -5.14 -8.93
C ALA A 73 -10.51 -6.11 -9.89
N PHE A 74 -10.06 -7.27 -9.41
CA PHE A 74 -9.45 -8.31 -10.24
C PHE A 74 -10.34 -8.77 -11.40
N ARG A 75 -11.68 -8.74 -11.24
CA ARG A 75 -12.62 -9.07 -12.31
C ARG A 75 -12.56 -8.12 -13.51
N LYS A 76 -12.13 -6.87 -13.31
CA LYS A 76 -12.02 -5.85 -14.36
C LYS A 76 -10.54 -5.48 -14.64
N ARG A 77 -9.65 -6.46 -14.54
CA ARG A 77 -8.19 -6.26 -14.72
C ARG A 77 -7.75 -5.97 -16.16
N ASP A 78 -8.55 -6.34 -17.15
CA ASP A 78 -8.20 -6.25 -18.58
C ASP A 78 -8.60 -4.89 -19.20
N LEU A 79 -8.32 -3.81 -18.49
CA LEU A 79 -8.45 -2.46 -19.03
C LEU A 79 -7.32 -2.22 -20.05
N SER A 80 -7.68 -1.69 -21.22
CA SER A 80 -6.71 -1.30 -22.23
C SER A 80 -5.77 -0.24 -21.66
N VAL A 81 -4.49 -0.36 -22.01
CA VAL A 81 -3.49 0.66 -21.67
C VAL A 81 -3.89 1.93 -22.40
N ILE A 82 -4.11 3.02 -21.67
CA ILE A 82 -4.31 4.34 -22.26
C ILE A 82 -3.03 4.66 -23.04
N LYS A 83 -3.11 4.60 -24.37
CA LYS A 83 -2.06 5.12 -25.24
C LYS A 83 -2.05 6.63 -25.04
N MET A 84 -1.01 7.12 -24.38
CA MET A 84 -0.63 8.54 -24.40
C MET A 84 -0.05 8.89 -25.77
#